data_AF-A0A2N5K6H8-F1
#
_entry.id   AF-A0A2N5K6H8-F1
#
_cell.length_a   1.000
_cell.length_b   1.000
_cell.length_c   1.000
_cell.angle_alpha   90.00
_cell.angle_beta   90.00
_cell.angle_gamma   90.00
#
_symmetry.space_group_name_H-M   'P 1'
#
loop_
_entity.id
_entity.type
_entity.pdbx_description
1 polymer ?
#
loop_
_entity_poly.entity_id
_entity_poly.type
_entity_poly.pdbx_seq_one_letter_code
_entity_poly.pdbx_strand_id
1 'polypeptide(L)'
;MVVPDEATQLAGRERLIGAGLRVSPVMDRCYFKSIYTNDPDGHIVELATLGPGFATDEAEPALGQALQLPPWLEPQPAQITEGLRPLTVPEWHNPKDEK
;
A
#
# COMPACT_ATOMS: atom_id res chain seq x y z
N MET A 1 7.69 -7.99 -2.00
CA MET A 1 8.69 -7.71 -3.05
C MET A 1 8.23 -6.50 -3.85
N VAL A 2 9.13 -5.57 -4.16
CA VAL A 2 8.82 -4.35 -4.92
C VAL A 2 9.09 -4.56 -6.42
N VAL A 3 8.23 -4.00 -7.27
CA VAL A 3 8.42 -3.94 -8.72
C VAL A 3 8.27 -2.49 -9.21
N PRO A 4 8.97 -2.08 -10.28
CA PRO A 4 9.01 -0.67 -10.69
C PRO A 4 7.64 -0.14 -11.15
N ASP A 5 6.85 -0.95 -11.85
CA ASP A 5 5.61 -0.51 -12.49
C ASP A 5 4.57 -1.63 -12.62
N GLU A 6 3.37 -1.25 -13.07
CA GLU A 6 2.24 -2.15 -13.28
C GLU A 6 2.51 -3.19 -14.36
N ALA A 7 3.24 -2.83 -15.43
CA ALA A 7 3.59 -3.77 -16.49
C ALA A 7 4.46 -4.92 -15.95
N THR A 8 5.43 -4.59 -15.10
CA THR A 8 6.32 -5.55 -14.43
C THR A 8 5.54 -6.42 -13.44
N GLN A 9 4.61 -5.82 -12.68
CA GLN A 9 3.72 -6.59 -11.81
C GLN A 9 2.88 -7.60 -12.60
N LEU A 10 2.25 -7.17 -13.69
CA LEU A 10 1.41 -8.02 -14.53
C LEU A 10 2.22 -9.17 -15.14
N ALA A 11 3.41 -8.90 -15.65
CA ALA A 11 4.32 -9.94 -16.13
C ALA A 11 4.68 -10.94 -15.02
N GLY A 12 4.95 -10.45 -13.80
CA GLY A 12 5.18 -11.29 -12.63
C GLY A 12 3.97 -12.15 -12.27
N ARG A 13 2.76 -11.57 -12.30
CA ARG A 13 1.49 -12.25 -12.07
C ARG A 13 1.28 -13.40 -13.05
N GLU A 14 1.43 -13.15 -14.34
CA GLU A 14 1.23 -14.16 -15.37
C GLU A 14 2.26 -15.29 -15.26
N ARG A 15 3.50 -14.97 -14.90
CA ARG A 15 4.54 -15.98 -14.63
C ARG A 15 4.18 -16.87 -13.44
N LEU A 16 3.66 -16.30 -12.35
CA LEU A 16 3.23 -17.07 -11.17
C LEU A 16 2.04 -17.98 -11.49
N ILE A 17 1.06 -17.47 -12.24
CA ILE A 17 -0.09 -18.25 -12.71
C ILE A 17 0.36 -19.39 -13.63
N GLY A 18 1.25 -19.11 -14.58
CA GLY A 18 1.82 -20.11 -15.47
C GLY A 18 2.62 -21.20 -14.75
N ALA A 19 3.13 -20.89 -13.56
CA ALA A 19 3.78 -21.86 -12.67
C ALA A 19 2.79 -22.68 -11.81
N GLY A 20 1.47 -22.47 -11.97
CA GLY A 20 0.43 -23.20 -11.23
C GLY A 20 0.14 -22.65 -9.83
N LEU A 21 0.69 -21.48 -9.48
CA LEU A 21 0.43 -20.85 -8.19
C LEU A 21 -0.91 -20.12 -8.19
N ARG A 22 -1.57 -20.09 -7.03
CA ARG A 22 -2.76 -19.26 -6.82
C ARG A 22 -2.32 -17.82 -6.59
N VAL A 23 -2.85 -16.90 -7.39
CA VAL A 23 -2.52 -15.48 -7.32
C VAL A 23 -3.81 -14.66 -7.30
N SER A 24 -3.86 -13.62 -6.47
CA SER A 24 -5.00 -12.71 -6.42
C SER A 24 -5.20 -11.95 -7.75
N PRO A 25 -6.38 -11.34 -7.96
CA PRO A 25 -6.50 -10.21 -8.88
C PRO A 25 -5.53 -9.08 -8.49
N VAL A 26 -5.26 -8.17 -9.43
CA VAL A 26 -4.57 -6.91 -9.12
C VAL A 26 -5.49 -6.07 -8.24
N MET A 27 -4.97 -5.60 -7.11
CA MET A 27 -5.69 -4.79 -6.14
C MET A 27 -5.11 -3.38 -6.13
N ASP A 28 -5.99 -2.37 -6.22
CA ASP A 28 -5.63 -0.97 -6.07
C ASP A 28 -5.64 -0.59 -4.57
N ARG A 29 -4.51 -0.10 -4.08
CA ARG A 29 -4.31 0.29 -2.67
C ARG A 29 -4.16 1.80 -2.51
N CYS A 30 -4.61 2.58 -3.50
CA CYS A 30 -4.46 4.04 -3.62
C CYS A 30 -3.00 4.51 -3.82
N TYR A 31 -2.08 4.00 -3.01
CA TYR A 31 -0.66 4.37 -3.00
C TYR A 31 0.21 3.46 -3.88
N PHE A 32 -0.28 2.26 -4.20
CA PHE A 32 0.34 1.28 -5.07
C PHE A 32 -0.69 0.25 -5.54
N LYS A 33 -0.32 -0.58 -6.50
CA LYS A 33 -1.07 -1.78 -6.87
C LYS A 33 -0.37 -3.00 -6.30
N SER A 34 -1.11 -4.02 -5.90
CA SER A 34 -0.52 -5.28 -5.41
C SER A 34 -1.25 -6.54 -5.87
N ILE A 35 -0.48 -7.64 -5.92
CA ILE A 35 -0.99 -9.01 -5.99
C ILE A 35 -0.42 -9.83 -4.84
N TYR A 36 -1.14 -10.89 -4.47
CA TYR A 36 -0.74 -11.79 -3.39
C TYR A 36 -0.70 -13.24 -3.89
N THR A 37 0.25 -14.00 -3.39
CA THR A 37 0.38 -15.45 -3.60
C THR A 37 0.92 -16.11 -2.33
N ASN A 38 0.81 -17.43 -2.24
CA ASN A 38 1.46 -18.19 -1.18
C ASN A 38 2.78 -18.77 -1.69
N ASP A 39 3.84 -18.66 -0.90
CA ASP A 39 5.07 -19.43 -1.16
C ASP A 39 4.85 -20.93 -0.85
N PRO A 40 5.82 -21.80 -1.16
CA PRO A 40 5.70 -23.24 -0.89
C PRO A 40 5.48 -23.62 0.58
N ASP A 41 5.92 -22.79 1.53
CA ASP A 41 5.75 -23.00 2.96
C ASP A 41 4.42 -22.40 3.48
N GLY A 42 3.66 -21.75 2.61
CA GLY A 42 2.35 -21.17 2.89
C GLY A 42 2.37 -19.70 3.29
N HIS A 43 3.52 -19.03 3.32
CA HIS A 43 3.60 -17.61 3.64
C HIS A 43 2.94 -16.75 2.57
N ILE A 44 2.27 -15.68 2.98
CA ILE A 44 1.71 -14.71 2.05
C ILE A 44 2.84 -13.82 1.53
N VAL A 45 3.05 -13.85 0.22
CA VAL A 45 3.99 -12.98 -0.49
C VAL A 45 3.21 -11.96 -1.29
N GLU A 46 3.59 -10.68 -1.13
CA GLU A 46 3.05 -9.56 -1.89
C GLU A 46 4.04 -9.11 -2.97
N LEU A 47 3.53 -8.83 -4.18
CA LEU A 47 4.25 -8.13 -5.24
C LEU A 47 3.59 -6.77 -5.47
N ALA A 48 4.24 -5.69 -5.03
CA ALA A 48 3.67 -4.34 -5.04
C ALA A 48 4.45 -3.38 -5.96
N THR A 49 3.74 -2.49 -6.65
CA THR A 49 4.35 -1.46 -7.49
C THR A 49 5.04 -0.39 -6.66
N LEU A 50 6.07 0.25 -7.22
CA LEU A 50 6.80 1.33 -6.54
C LEU A 50 5.96 2.59 -6.37
N GLY A 51 5.19 2.96 -7.40
CA GLY A 51 4.36 4.15 -7.42
C GLY A 51 2.86 3.85 -7.31
N PRO A 52 2.04 4.91 -7.15
CA PRO A 52 2.44 6.34 -7.15
C PRO A 52 3.10 6.85 -5.84
N GLY A 53 2.87 6.19 -4.71
CA GLY A 53 3.41 6.57 -3.39
C GLY A 53 2.46 7.40 -2.53
N PHE A 54 2.89 7.74 -1.32
CA PHE A 54 2.07 8.44 -0.31
C PHE A 54 1.91 9.94 -0.57
N ALA A 55 2.76 10.55 -1.40
CA ALA A 55 2.64 11.97 -1.74
C ALA A 55 1.52 12.26 -2.77
N THR A 56 0.64 11.30 -3.03
CA THR A 56 -0.46 11.42 -3.98
C THR A 56 -1.62 12.26 -3.44
N ASP A 57 -1.93 12.14 -2.15
CA ASP A 57 -3.02 12.82 -1.46
C ASP A 57 -2.53 13.74 -0.32
N GLU A 58 -1.24 13.68 0.03
CA GLU A 58 -0.62 14.49 1.07
C GLU A 58 0.66 15.19 0.58
N ALA A 59 0.90 16.42 1.05
CA ALA A 59 2.17 17.09 0.83
C ALA A 59 3.26 16.50 1.73
N GLU A 60 4.52 16.40 1.26
CA GLU A 60 5.61 15.79 2.02
C GLU A 60 5.76 16.28 3.47
N PRO A 61 5.65 17.60 3.78
CA PRO A 61 5.76 18.09 5.16
C PRO A 61 4.58 17.72 6.06
N ALA A 62 3.47 17.25 5.47
CA ALA A 62 2.22 16.93 6.15
C ALA A 62 1.90 15.43 6.15
N LEU A 63 2.76 14.58 5.57
CA LEU A 63 2.55 13.14 5.46
C LEU A 63 2.21 12.50 6.82
N GLY A 64 1.14 11.73 6.86
CA GLY A 64 0.73 10.97 8.04
C GLY A 64 0.23 11.83 9.21
N GLN A 65 -0.03 13.12 9.02
CA GLN A 65 -0.59 14.01 10.05
C GLN A 65 -2.12 14.02 10.07
N ALA A 66 -2.75 13.58 8.98
CA ALA A 66 -4.20 13.48 8.87
C ALA A 66 -4.63 12.02 8.61
N LEU A 67 -5.87 11.70 8.99
CA LEU A 67 -6.48 10.43 8.61
C LEU A 67 -6.91 10.51 7.14
N GLN A 68 -6.19 9.81 6.27
CA GLN A 68 -6.59 9.63 4.87
C GLN A 68 -7.56 8.45 4.73
N LEU A 69 -8.60 8.63 3.93
CA LEU A 69 -9.54 7.57 3.59
C LEU A 69 -9.48 7.30 2.08
N PRO A 70 -9.56 6.03 1.65
CA PRO A 70 -9.68 5.75 0.23
C PRO A 70 -11.04 6.25 -0.30
N PRO A 71 -11.15 6.57 -1.60
CA PRO A 71 -12.36 7.19 -2.17
C PRO A 71 -13.67 6.43 -1.90
N TRP A 72 -13.61 5.10 -1.76
CA TRP A 72 -14.79 4.26 -1.48
C TRP A 72 -15.26 4.31 -0.01
N LEU A 73 -14.47 4.89 0.90
CA LEU A 73 -14.82 5.09 2.31
C LEU A 73 -15.15 6.55 2.67
N GLU A 74 -14.80 7.50 1.81
CA GLU A 74 -15.12 8.93 1.93
C GLU A 74 -16.61 9.27 2.14
N PRO A 75 -17.60 8.48 1.66
CA PRO A 75 -19.00 8.80 1.93
C PRO A 75 -19.42 8.68 3.41
N GLN A 76 -18.64 7.97 4.25
CA GLN A 76 -19.01 7.66 5.64
C GLN A 76 -17.84 7.87 6.63
N PRO A 77 -17.18 9.04 6.66
CA PRO A 77 -15.97 9.24 7.44
C PRO A 77 -16.25 9.24 8.94
N ALA A 78 -17.41 9.77 9.36
CA ALA A 78 -17.80 9.84 10.77
C ALA A 78 -17.98 8.46 11.41
N GLN A 79 -18.53 7.49 10.66
CA GLN A 79 -18.70 6.12 11.17
C GLN A 79 -17.36 5.42 11.36
N ILE A 80 -16.38 5.74 10.50
CA ILE A 80 -15.03 5.19 10.59
C ILE A 80 -14.32 5.82 11.80
N THR A 81 -14.35 7.15 11.93
CA THR A 81 -13.64 7.85 13.00
C THR A 81 -14.18 7.53 14.39
N GLU A 82 -15.48 7.25 14.53
CA GLU A 82 -16.10 6.83 15.80
C GLU A 82 -15.47 5.54 16.36
N GLY A 83 -15.04 4.61 15.50
CA GLY A 83 -14.42 3.36 15.91
C GLY A 83 -12.92 3.46 16.21
N LEU A 84 -12.28 4.59 15.94
CA LEU A 84 -10.84 4.76 16.06
C LEU A 84 -10.45 5.32 17.43
N ARG A 85 -9.41 4.75 18.02
CA ARG A 85 -8.77 5.33 19.20
C ARG A 85 -7.70 6.34 18.77
N PRO A 86 -7.71 7.58 19.30
CA PRO A 86 -6.65 8.54 19.01
C PRO A 86 -5.28 7.99 19.35
N LEU A 87 -4.31 8.19 18.45
CA LEU A 87 -2.91 7.86 18.68
C LEU A 87 -2.13 9.12 19.01
N THR A 88 -1.27 9.04 20.02
CA THR A 88 -0.26 10.07 20.26
C THR A 88 1.05 9.57 19.66
N VAL A 89 1.50 10.24 18.60
CA VAL A 89 2.77 9.93 17.94
C VAL A 89 3.84 10.91 18.43
N PRO A 90 5.06 10.45 18.73
CA PRO A 90 6.18 11.35 18.97
C PRO A 90 6.51 12.13 17.69
N GLU A 91 7.12 13.30 17.84
CA GLU A 91 7.56 14.10 16.70
C GLU A 91 8.55 13.31 15.83
N TRP A 92 8.25 13.20 14.54
CA TRP A 92 9.12 12.52 13.60
C TRP A 92 10.33 13.41 13.29
N HIS A 93 11.52 12.88 13.55
CA HIS A 93 12.77 13.53 13.21
C HIS A 93 13.32 12.90 11.94
N ASN A 94 13.49 13.70 10.89
CA ASN A 94 14.06 13.22 9.63
C ASN A 94 15.55 12.91 9.84
N PRO A 95 16.00 11.65 9.64
CA PRO A 95 17.41 11.29 9.84
C PRO A 95 18.39 12.03 8.93
N LYS A 96 17.90 12.70 7.87
CA LYS A 96 18.71 13.50 6.94
C LYS A 96 19.00 14.91 7.46
N ASP A 97 18.27 15.39 8.46
CA ASP A 97 18.42 16.74 9.01
C ASP A 97 19.58 16.83 10.01
N GLU A 98 20.13 15.68 10.44
CA GLU A 98 21.28 15.57 11.36
C GLU A 98 22.65 15.68 10.64
N LYS A 99 22.69 16.37 9.50
CA LYS A 99 23.91 16.61 8.70
C LYS A 99 24.56 17.96 8.97
#